data_AF-A0A7L0QTR2-F1
#
_entry.id   AF-A0A7L0QTR2-F1
#
_cell.length_a   1.000
_cell.length_b   1.000
_cell.length_c   1.000
_cell.angle_alpha   90.00
_cell.angle_beta   90.00
_cell.angle_gamma   90.00
#
_symmetry.space_group_name_H-M   'P 1'
#
loop_
_entity.id
_entity.type
_entity.pdbx_description
1 polymer ?
#
loop_
_entity_poly.entity_id
_entity_poly.type
_entity_poly.pdbx_seq_one_letter_code
_entity_poly.pdbx_strand_id
1 'polypeptide(L)'
;RIHTSPEQSLQYGWLSYILGERTTKKFTEHSKVITVEGNLSSGKGKLAQKLADKLGMKYFPEADIHYQDRLSGDGQLLPEKFSGFCSLEKFYNEPKAPDGHSYRLQSWLFGSRVLQYADALEHLLSTGQGVVLERSPYSDFVFLEAMLKQGYVHKRCLDHYKEVKEISISEFLPPHLVIYVDVPVPEVQKRIQEKGEPYEKKVSPSYLQSIEDAYKKTFLPTISESCEVLQYTASAAEDVEKVIEDIEYLKFDKGPWEEQDDVSFHHLRLFVQDKAAVMDSVSIPRFVPEITIGGTEYDRIYYEYR
;
A
#
# COMPACT_ATOMS: atom_id res chain seq x y z
N ARG A 1 -21.40 2.73 9.57
CA ARG A 1 -20.68 3.19 8.36
C ARG A 1 -19.69 4.24 8.83
N ILE A 2 -18.41 3.88 8.91
CA ILE A 2 -17.34 4.76 9.39
C ILE A 2 -16.78 5.46 8.15
N HIS A 3 -16.79 6.78 8.14
CA HIS A 3 -16.40 7.65 7.02
C HIS A 3 -15.28 8.54 7.51
N THR A 4 -14.13 8.55 6.83
CA THR A 4 -12.89 9.17 7.33
C THR A 4 -12.25 10.10 6.30
N SER A 5 -13.07 10.90 5.62
CA SER A 5 -12.59 11.99 4.76
C SER A 5 -13.00 13.36 5.32
N PRO A 6 -12.13 14.40 5.28
CA PRO A 6 -12.23 15.55 6.18
C PRO A 6 -13.08 16.72 5.68
N GLU A 7 -13.65 16.69 4.47
CA GLU A 7 -14.18 17.93 3.87
C GLU A 7 -15.63 17.91 3.36
N GLN A 8 -16.36 16.80 3.42
CA GLN A 8 -17.80 16.80 3.12
C GLN A 8 -18.58 15.97 4.13
N SER A 9 -19.47 16.64 4.86
CA SER A 9 -20.37 16.02 5.85
C SER A 9 -21.47 15.16 5.23
N LEU A 10 -21.53 15.06 3.89
CA LEU A 10 -22.53 14.32 3.13
C LEU A 10 -21.84 13.31 2.21
N GLN A 11 -22.34 12.08 2.22
CA GLN A 11 -21.83 10.98 1.41
C GLN A 11 -22.09 11.26 -0.08
N TYR A 12 -21.05 11.10 -0.91
CA TYR A 12 -21.20 11.19 -2.36
C TYR A 12 -22.05 10.03 -2.88
N GLY A 13 -22.97 10.34 -3.79
CA GLY A 13 -23.91 9.36 -4.31
C GLY A 13 -24.44 9.74 -5.69
N TRP A 14 -25.41 8.95 -6.16
CA TRP A 14 -26.08 9.17 -7.43
C TRP A 14 -26.72 10.56 -7.53
N LEU A 15 -27.28 11.08 -6.44
CA LEU A 15 -27.84 12.44 -6.41
C LEU A 15 -26.76 13.49 -6.69
N SER A 16 -25.60 13.42 -6.03
CA SER A 16 -24.47 14.34 -6.28
C SER A 16 -23.98 14.25 -7.72
N TYR A 17 -23.90 13.04 -8.28
CA TYR A 17 -23.55 12.83 -9.68
C TYR A 17 -24.57 13.46 -10.63
N ILE A 18 -25.87 13.20 -10.44
CA ILE A 18 -26.95 13.77 -11.27
C ILE A 18 -27.00 15.30 -11.16
N LEU A 19 -26.74 15.85 -9.97
CA LEU A 19 -26.66 17.29 -9.71
C LEU A 19 -25.42 17.97 -10.36
N GLY A 20 -24.56 17.21 -11.02
CA GLY A 20 -23.49 17.72 -11.88
C GLY A 20 -22.08 17.63 -11.30
N GLU A 21 -21.90 16.97 -10.14
CA GLU A 21 -20.58 16.70 -9.57
C GLU A 21 -19.89 15.55 -10.34
N ARG A 22 -19.20 15.96 -11.41
CA ARG A 22 -18.35 15.12 -12.26
C ARG A 22 -16.90 15.17 -11.78
N THR A 23 -16.25 14.00 -11.75
CA THR A 23 -14.85 13.88 -11.32
C THR A 23 -13.89 14.47 -12.34
N THR A 24 -14.14 14.26 -13.64
CA THR A 24 -13.30 14.78 -14.73
C THR A 24 -13.17 16.31 -14.71
N LYS A 25 -14.21 17.04 -14.27
CA LYS A 25 -14.17 18.51 -14.14
C LYS A 25 -13.17 19.02 -13.11
N LYS A 26 -12.81 18.18 -12.13
CA LYS A 26 -11.85 18.52 -11.06
C LYS A 26 -10.43 18.08 -11.42
N PHE A 27 -10.28 17.23 -12.43
CA PHE A 27 -8.99 16.71 -12.83
C PHE A 27 -8.19 17.78 -13.58
N THR A 28 -6.92 17.84 -13.24
CA THR A 28 -5.89 18.71 -13.81
C THR A 28 -4.73 17.83 -14.28
N GLU A 29 -3.76 18.42 -14.97
CA GLU A 29 -2.55 17.68 -15.39
C GLU A 29 -1.77 17.09 -14.20
N HIS A 30 -1.87 17.71 -13.02
CA HIS A 30 -1.24 17.28 -11.78
C HIS A 30 -2.09 16.29 -10.95
N SER A 31 -3.26 15.88 -11.44
CA SER A 31 -4.14 14.89 -10.78
C SER A 31 -3.64 13.47 -11.02
N LYS A 32 -2.45 13.15 -10.48
CA LYS A 32 -1.76 11.88 -10.72
C LYS A 32 -1.54 11.12 -9.41
N VAL A 33 -1.54 9.79 -9.52
CA VAL A 33 -1.16 8.87 -8.44
C VAL A 33 0.29 8.48 -8.66
N ILE A 34 1.17 8.92 -7.78
CA ILE A 34 2.60 8.60 -7.82
C ILE A 34 2.93 7.68 -6.63
N THR A 35 3.60 6.57 -6.89
CA THR A 35 4.03 5.64 -5.84
C THR A 35 5.54 5.56 -5.81
N VAL A 36 6.14 5.82 -4.64
CA VAL A 36 7.59 5.67 -4.43
C VAL A 36 7.86 4.30 -3.83
N GLU A 37 8.61 3.50 -4.57
CA GLU A 37 8.93 2.11 -4.27
C GLU A 37 10.43 1.94 -3.97
N GLY A 38 10.76 0.89 -3.23
CA GLY A 38 12.14 0.55 -2.93
C GLY A 38 12.30 -0.38 -1.73
N ASN A 39 13.52 -0.89 -1.58
CA ASN A 39 13.88 -1.79 -0.50
C ASN A 39 13.72 -1.12 0.89
N LEU A 40 13.83 -1.89 1.97
CA LEU A 40 13.83 -1.34 3.33
C LEU A 40 14.90 -0.26 3.47
N SER A 41 14.63 0.80 4.24
CA SER A 41 15.59 1.89 4.50
C SER A 41 16.23 2.54 3.25
N SER A 42 15.57 2.50 2.09
CA SER A 42 16.06 3.14 0.86
C SER A 42 16.04 4.67 0.90
N GLY A 43 15.34 5.27 1.86
CA GLY A 43 15.11 6.72 1.92
C GLY A 43 13.85 7.19 1.19
N LYS A 44 13.05 6.25 0.67
CA LYS A 44 11.80 6.49 -0.07
C LYS A 44 10.86 7.50 0.58
N GLY A 45 10.67 7.47 1.89
CA GLY A 45 9.72 8.38 2.54
C GLY A 45 10.13 9.83 2.55
N LYS A 46 11.44 10.11 2.67
CA LYS A 46 11.95 11.47 2.53
C LYS A 46 11.79 12.00 1.11
N LEU A 47 12.00 11.14 0.11
CA LEU A 47 11.77 11.49 -1.29
C LEU A 47 10.28 11.75 -1.54
N ALA A 48 9.41 10.84 -1.11
CA ALA A 48 7.96 10.95 -1.29
C ALA A 48 7.39 12.23 -0.65
N GLN A 49 7.81 12.56 0.58
CA GLN A 49 7.39 13.78 1.26
C GLN A 49 7.85 15.03 0.51
N LYS A 50 9.14 15.13 0.16
CA LYS A 50 9.67 16.29 -0.59
C LYS A 50 9.02 16.45 -1.96
N LEU A 51 8.74 15.33 -2.63
CA LEU A 51 8.08 15.32 -3.94
C LEU A 51 6.65 15.86 -3.82
N ALA A 52 5.91 15.41 -2.81
CA ALA A 52 4.56 15.88 -2.53
C ALA A 52 4.54 17.38 -2.20
N ASP A 53 5.44 17.84 -1.34
CA ASP A 53 5.55 19.25 -0.95
C ASP A 53 5.83 20.17 -2.15
N LYS A 54 6.71 19.74 -3.06
CA LYS A 54 7.06 20.53 -4.26
C LYS A 54 5.98 20.50 -5.34
N LEU A 55 5.34 19.35 -5.56
CA LEU A 55 4.28 19.20 -6.57
C LEU A 55 2.90 19.68 -6.06
N GLY A 56 2.80 20.07 -4.78
CA GLY A 56 1.51 20.43 -4.17
C GLY A 56 0.54 19.25 -4.07
N MET A 57 1.07 18.03 -4.00
CA MET A 57 0.30 16.79 -3.90
C MET A 57 0.13 16.37 -2.43
N LYS A 58 -0.87 15.54 -2.16
CA LYS A 58 -1.05 14.98 -0.82
C LYS A 58 -0.12 13.80 -0.59
N TYR A 59 0.71 13.89 0.44
CA TYR A 59 1.58 12.80 0.87
C TYR A 59 0.84 11.83 1.80
N PHE A 60 0.94 10.54 1.47
CA PHE A 60 0.49 9.44 2.31
C PHE A 60 1.73 8.66 2.80
N PRO A 61 2.00 8.65 4.13
CA PRO A 61 3.15 7.91 4.68
C PRO A 61 2.94 6.40 4.58
N GLU A 62 4.00 5.60 4.70
CA GLU A 62 3.88 4.13 4.62
C GLU A 62 2.83 3.58 5.62
N ALA A 63 1.93 2.72 5.12
CA ALA A 63 0.91 2.07 5.95
C ALA A 63 1.57 1.12 6.97
N ASP A 64 1.34 1.39 8.25
CA ASP A 64 1.75 0.56 9.38
C ASP A 64 0.60 -0.34 9.86
N ILE A 65 0.89 -1.17 10.87
CA ILE A 65 -0.11 -2.05 11.50
C ILE A 65 -1.29 -1.25 12.05
N HIS A 66 -1.03 -0.04 12.53
CA HIS A 66 -2.00 0.85 13.17
C HIS A 66 -2.67 1.84 12.21
N TYR A 67 -2.53 1.65 10.89
CA TYR A 67 -3.12 2.56 9.91
C TYR A 67 -4.64 2.61 10.06
N GLN A 68 -5.26 1.44 10.26
CA GLN A 68 -6.69 1.31 10.49
C GLN A 68 -7.13 1.95 11.81
N ASP A 69 -6.32 1.83 12.87
CA ASP A 69 -6.60 2.42 14.19
C ASP A 69 -6.56 3.95 14.14
N ARG A 70 -5.67 4.53 13.34
CA ARG A 70 -5.56 5.98 13.14
C ARG A 70 -6.71 6.54 12.30
N LEU A 71 -7.23 5.75 11.37
CA LEU A 71 -8.41 6.11 10.59
C LEU A 71 -9.69 5.93 11.40
N SER A 72 -9.79 4.84 12.15
CA SER A 72 -11.03 4.40 12.79
C SER A 72 -11.04 4.72 14.28
N GLY A 73 -11.84 5.70 14.70
CA GLY A 73 -12.10 6.01 16.11
C GLY A 73 -11.44 7.32 16.58
N ASP A 74 -11.02 7.35 17.85
CA ASP A 74 -10.52 8.55 18.54
C ASP A 74 -9.02 8.85 18.26
N GLY A 75 -8.40 8.12 17.33
CA GLY A 75 -6.97 8.25 17.00
C GLY A 75 -6.02 7.63 18.03
N GLN A 76 -6.54 6.88 19.01
CA GLN A 76 -5.72 6.13 19.96
C GLN A 76 -5.28 4.78 19.38
N LEU A 77 -4.03 4.39 19.64
CA LEU A 77 -3.51 3.10 19.22
C LEU A 77 -4.18 1.98 20.01
N LEU A 78 -4.73 1.00 19.29
CA LEU A 78 -5.34 -0.16 19.90
C LEU A 78 -4.28 -1.15 20.36
N PRO A 79 -4.53 -1.90 21.46
CA PRO A 79 -3.72 -3.05 21.83
C PRO A 79 -3.56 -4.04 20.67
N GLU A 80 -2.41 -4.73 20.59
CA GLU A 80 -2.09 -5.70 19.51
C GLU A 80 -3.18 -6.76 19.30
N LYS A 81 -3.89 -7.14 20.37
CA LYS A 81 -5.02 -8.09 20.31
C LYS A 81 -6.20 -7.61 19.47
N PHE A 82 -6.37 -6.31 19.30
CA PHE A 82 -7.42 -5.71 18.48
C PHE A 82 -6.87 -5.21 17.13
N SER A 83 -5.56 -4.97 17.04
CA SER A 83 -4.85 -4.59 15.81
C SER A 83 -4.26 -5.82 15.09
N GLY A 84 -5.11 -6.83 14.83
CA GLY A 84 -4.78 -7.97 13.97
C GLY A 84 -3.85 -9.05 14.56
N PHE A 85 -3.51 -9.02 15.86
CA PHE A 85 -2.56 -9.95 16.49
C PHE A 85 -1.18 -9.94 15.83
N CYS A 86 -0.74 -8.79 15.34
CA CYS A 86 0.46 -8.66 14.53
C CYS A 86 1.48 -7.72 15.18
N SER A 87 2.71 -8.19 15.34
CA SER A 87 3.85 -7.39 15.78
C SER A 87 5.04 -7.53 14.84
N LEU A 88 5.55 -6.42 14.30
CA LEU A 88 6.77 -6.43 13.47
C LEU A 88 7.98 -6.95 14.25
N GLU A 89 8.07 -6.63 15.55
CA GLU A 89 9.13 -7.12 16.41
C GLU A 89 9.17 -8.64 16.47
N LYS A 90 8.01 -9.28 16.63
CA LYS A 90 7.90 -10.74 16.64
C LYS A 90 8.34 -11.36 15.31
N PHE A 91 7.97 -10.75 14.19
CA PHE A 91 8.37 -11.22 12.87
C PHE A 91 9.90 -11.19 12.69
N TYR A 92 10.57 -10.11 13.08
CA TYR A 92 12.02 -10.02 12.92
C TYR A 92 12.81 -10.86 13.93
N ASN A 93 12.25 -11.10 15.12
CA ASN A 93 12.88 -11.97 16.12
C ASN A 93 12.72 -13.45 15.78
N GLU A 94 11.52 -13.88 15.39
CA GLU A 94 11.17 -15.30 15.18
C GLU A 94 10.33 -15.50 13.90
N PRO A 95 10.89 -15.25 12.69
CA PRO A 95 10.14 -15.30 11.44
C PRO A 95 9.64 -16.70 11.05
N LYS A 96 10.15 -17.74 11.71
CA LYS A 96 9.79 -19.16 11.49
C LYS A 96 8.92 -19.73 12.61
N ALA A 97 8.32 -18.87 13.42
CA ALA A 97 7.43 -19.31 14.49
C ALA A 97 6.27 -20.16 13.92
N PRO A 98 5.88 -21.25 14.60
CA PRO A 98 4.84 -22.16 14.13
C PRO A 98 3.42 -21.58 14.24
N ASP A 99 3.28 -20.39 14.83
CA ASP A 99 2.02 -19.69 15.07
C ASP A 99 1.45 -18.99 13.84
N GLY A 100 2.18 -19.00 12.71
CA GLY A 100 1.74 -18.38 11.47
C GLY A 100 1.80 -16.84 11.48
N HIS A 101 2.45 -16.24 12.48
CA HIS A 101 2.50 -14.79 12.65
C HIS A 101 3.04 -14.06 11.42
N SER A 102 4.05 -14.61 10.75
CA SER A 102 4.65 -14.04 9.54
C SER A 102 3.64 -13.80 8.42
N TYR A 103 2.75 -14.77 8.16
CA TYR A 103 1.75 -14.60 7.13
C TYR A 103 0.60 -13.70 7.59
N ARG A 104 0.18 -13.81 8.85
CA ARG A 104 -0.87 -12.94 9.42
C ARG A 104 -0.48 -11.46 9.35
N LEU A 105 0.77 -11.14 9.68
CA LEU A 105 1.32 -9.79 9.54
C LEU A 105 1.29 -9.32 8.10
N GLN A 106 1.72 -10.16 7.15
CA GLN A 106 1.73 -9.81 5.74
C GLN A 106 0.30 -9.55 5.21
N SER A 107 -0.67 -10.40 5.58
CA SER A 107 -2.08 -10.20 5.22
C SER A 107 -2.66 -8.92 5.82
N TRP A 108 -2.32 -8.60 7.07
CA TRP A 108 -2.76 -7.37 7.74
C TRP A 108 -2.17 -6.11 7.10
N LEU A 109 -0.88 -6.13 6.77
CA LEU A 109 -0.21 -5.04 6.07
C LEU A 109 -0.78 -4.86 4.66
N PHE A 110 -1.06 -5.95 3.95
CA PHE A 110 -1.71 -5.90 2.64
C PHE A 110 -3.08 -5.22 2.72
N GLY A 111 -3.94 -5.63 3.66
CA GLY A 111 -5.24 -4.98 3.86
C GLY A 111 -5.11 -3.50 4.19
N SER A 112 -4.16 -3.13 5.05
CA SER A 112 -3.91 -1.73 5.41
C SER A 112 -3.42 -0.89 4.22
N ARG A 113 -2.60 -1.46 3.33
CA ARG A 113 -2.16 -0.82 2.07
C ARG A 113 -3.29 -0.69 1.06
N VAL A 114 -4.18 -1.66 0.95
CA VAL A 114 -5.38 -1.58 0.11
C VAL A 114 -6.30 -0.45 0.61
N LEU A 115 -6.50 -0.36 1.93
CA LEU A 115 -7.29 0.69 2.56
C LEU A 115 -6.67 2.08 2.32
N GLN A 116 -5.35 2.20 2.47
CA GLN A 116 -4.62 3.43 2.14
C GLN A 116 -4.75 3.81 0.67
N TYR A 117 -4.68 2.83 -0.24
CA TYR A 117 -4.85 3.08 -1.66
C TYR A 117 -6.26 3.58 -1.98
N ALA A 118 -7.28 3.01 -1.33
CA ALA A 118 -8.65 3.49 -1.43
C ALA A 118 -8.80 4.93 -0.90
N ASP A 119 -8.15 5.30 0.21
CA ASP A 119 -8.14 6.68 0.72
C ASP A 119 -7.45 7.66 -0.25
N ALA A 120 -6.35 7.25 -0.86
CA ALA A 120 -5.63 8.05 -1.84
C ALA A 120 -6.45 8.27 -3.11
N LEU A 121 -7.14 7.23 -3.60
CA LEU A 121 -8.06 7.34 -4.72
C LEU A 121 -9.29 8.17 -4.37
N GLU A 122 -9.87 8.01 -3.18
CA GLU A 122 -10.98 8.85 -2.72
C GLU A 122 -10.58 10.33 -2.70
N HIS A 123 -9.39 10.64 -2.17
CA HIS A 123 -8.86 12.00 -2.15
C HIS A 123 -8.68 12.55 -3.57
N LEU A 124 -8.07 11.79 -4.46
CA LEU A 124 -7.88 12.17 -5.86
C LEU A 124 -9.22 12.43 -6.58
N LEU A 125 -10.18 11.50 -6.45
CA LEU A 125 -11.48 11.58 -7.14
C LEU A 125 -12.40 12.67 -6.56
N SER A 126 -12.24 13.02 -5.28
CA SER A 126 -13.04 14.04 -4.61
C SER A 126 -12.49 15.46 -4.80
N THR A 127 -11.17 15.63 -4.71
CA THR A 127 -10.51 16.96 -4.73
C THR A 127 -9.88 17.30 -6.07
N GLY A 128 -9.50 16.29 -6.86
CA GLY A 128 -8.63 16.46 -8.03
C GLY A 128 -7.15 16.67 -7.68
N GLN A 129 -6.76 16.67 -6.40
CA GLN A 129 -5.36 16.83 -6.02
C GLN A 129 -4.60 15.50 -6.22
N GLY A 130 -3.43 15.56 -6.86
CA GLY A 130 -2.53 14.42 -6.98
C GLY A 130 -2.09 13.88 -5.62
N VAL A 131 -1.69 12.60 -5.60
CA VAL A 131 -1.33 11.87 -4.39
C VAL A 131 0.01 11.19 -4.56
N VAL A 132 0.85 11.27 -3.53
CA VAL A 132 2.14 10.56 -3.45
C VAL A 132 2.07 9.54 -2.32
N LEU A 133 2.29 8.28 -2.66
CA LEU A 133 2.20 7.14 -1.76
C LEU A 133 3.57 6.50 -1.55
N GLU A 134 3.85 6.07 -0.33
CA GLU A 134 4.96 5.16 -0.05
C GLU A 134 4.53 3.71 -0.12
N ARG A 135 5.02 3.00 -1.13
CA ARG A 135 4.64 1.62 -1.46
C ARG A 135 3.14 1.46 -1.76
N SER A 136 2.87 0.75 -2.84
CA SER A 136 1.52 0.43 -3.29
C SER A 136 1.13 -1.00 -2.90
N PRO A 137 -0.18 -1.35 -2.90
CA PRO A 137 -0.59 -2.76 -2.81
C PRO A 137 -0.03 -3.60 -3.97
N TYR A 138 0.29 -2.97 -5.11
CA TYR A 138 0.90 -3.65 -6.26
C TYR A 138 2.31 -4.19 -5.97
N SER A 139 3.08 -3.55 -5.08
CA SER A 139 4.44 -4.00 -4.75
C SER A 139 4.49 -4.97 -3.57
N ASP A 140 3.39 -5.16 -2.83
CA ASP A 140 3.39 -5.95 -1.60
C ASP A 140 3.82 -7.42 -1.79
N PHE A 141 3.54 -8.00 -2.96
CA PHE A 141 3.87 -9.41 -3.24
C PHE A 141 5.38 -9.71 -3.21
N VAL A 142 6.23 -8.69 -3.41
CA VAL A 142 7.70 -8.86 -3.37
C VAL A 142 8.18 -9.30 -1.98
N PHE A 143 7.50 -8.85 -0.92
CA PHE A 143 7.80 -9.26 0.45
C PHE A 143 7.39 -10.70 0.69
N LEU A 144 6.21 -11.10 0.20
CA LEU A 144 5.73 -12.46 0.34
C LEU A 144 6.59 -13.46 -0.46
N GLU A 145 7.02 -13.12 -1.67
CA GLU A 145 7.95 -13.95 -2.44
C GLU A 145 9.30 -14.10 -1.73
N ALA A 146 9.82 -13.02 -1.15
CA ALA A 146 11.03 -13.06 -0.35
C ALA A 146 10.86 -13.94 0.90
N MET A 147 9.72 -13.83 1.61
CA MET A 147 9.40 -14.66 2.77
C MET A 147 9.32 -16.15 2.39
N LEU A 148 8.74 -16.47 1.23
CA LEU A 148 8.65 -17.84 0.73
C LEU A 148 10.03 -18.42 0.41
N LYS A 149 10.91 -17.63 -0.24
CA LYS A 149 12.30 -18.04 -0.54
C LYS A 149 13.11 -18.33 0.71
N GLN A 150 12.89 -17.58 1.79
CA GLN A 150 13.56 -17.82 3.07
C GLN A 150 12.90 -18.93 3.92
N GLY A 151 11.76 -19.47 3.47
CA GLY A 151 10.99 -20.49 4.16
C GLY A 151 10.29 -19.98 5.42
N TYR A 152 9.88 -18.70 5.44
CA TYR A 152 9.09 -18.12 6.54
C TYR A 152 7.60 -18.40 6.41
N VAL A 153 7.13 -18.63 5.18
CA VAL A 153 5.72 -18.92 4.87
C VAL A 153 5.60 -20.18 4.02
N HIS A 154 4.46 -20.85 4.13
CA HIS A 154 4.16 -22.03 3.34
C HIS A 154 3.60 -21.68 1.97
N LYS A 155 3.72 -22.59 0.99
CA LYS A 155 3.14 -22.40 -0.35
C LYS A 155 1.64 -22.13 -0.34
N ARG A 156 0.88 -22.76 0.59
CA ARG A 156 -0.55 -22.49 0.79
C ARG A 156 -0.87 -21.01 1.08
N CYS A 157 0.03 -20.30 1.77
CA CYS A 157 -0.10 -18.88 2.08
C CYS A 157 0.08 -18.04 0.81
N LEU A 158 0.99 -18.44 -0.09
CA LEU A 158 1.13 -17.80 -1.39
C LEU A 158 -0.13 -17.97 -2.23
N ASP A 159 -0.70 -19.18 -2.27
CA ASP A 159 -1.90 -19.45 -3.06
C ASP A 159 -3.12 -18.68 -2.54
N HIS A 160 -3.25 -18.53 -1.22
CA HIS A 160 -4.27 -17.66 -0.62
C HIS A 160 -4.04 -16.19 -0.96
N TYR A 161 -2.80 -15.70 -0.81
CA TYR A 161 -2.49 -14.31 -1.11
C TYR A 161 -2.73 -13.94 -2.57
N LYS A 162 -2.40 -14.83 -3.52
CA LYS A 162 -2.64 -14.59 -4.95
C LYS A 162 -4.11 -14.39 -5.26
N GLU A 163 -4.97 -15.24 -4.68
CA GLU A 163 -6.43 -15.13 -4.84
C GLU A 163 -6.95 -13.81 -4.25
N VAL A 164 -6.54 -13.47 -3.03
CA VAL A 164 -6.87 -12.18 -2.40
C VAL A 164 -6.41 -11.01 -3.28
N LYS A 165 -5.16 -11.05 -3.75
CA LYS A 165 -4.57 -10.00 -4.60
C LYS A 165 -5.35 -9.84 -5.90
N GLU A 166 -5.69 -10.93 -6.57
CA GLU A 166 -6.44 -10.91 -7.84
C GLU A 166 -7.82 -10.27 -7.66
N ILE A 167 -8.53 -10.60 -6.57
CA ILE A 167 -9.86 -10.04 -6.25
C ILE A 167 -9.76 -8.57 -5.85
N SER A 168 -8.82 -8.22 -4.96
CA SER A 168 -8.75 -6.87 -4.42
C SER A 168 -8.20 -5.87 -5.44
N ILE A 169 -7.16 -6.25 -6.20
CA ILE A 169 -6.46 -5.31 -7.10
C ILE A 169 -7.26 -5.05 -8.38
N SER A 170 -8.10 -5.99 -8.84
CA SER A 170 -8.89 -5.81 -10.06
C SER A 170 -9.92 -4.68 -9.97
N GLU A 171 -10.33 -4.31 -8.76
CA GLU A 171 -11.27 -3.20 -8.52
C GLU A 171 -10.60 -1.82 -8.57
N PHE A 172 -9.27 -1.75 -8.57
CA PHE A 172 -8.52 -0.50 -8.54
C PHE A 172 -7.77 -0.22 -9.84
N LEU A 173 -7.70 1.06 -10.20
CA LEU A 173 -6.80 1.53 -11.25
C LEU A 173 -5.36 1.53 -10.72
N PRO A 174 -4.36 1.13 -11.53
CA PRO A 174 -2.95 1.14 -11.12
C PRO A 174 -2.42 2.57 -10.97
N PRO A 175 -1.28 2.83 -10.30
CA PRO A 175 -0.71 4.18 -10.23
C PRO A 175 -0.36 4.72 -11.62
N HIS A 176 -0.23 6.05 -11.76
CA HIS A 176 0.22 6.65 -13.02
C HIS A 176 1.73 6.52 -13.20
N LEU A 177 2.46 6.68 -12.08
CA LEU A 177 3.92 6.66 -12.04
C LEU A 177 4.41 5.84 -10.86
N VAL A 178 5.39 4.97 -11.14
CA VAL A 178 6.16 4.26 -10.12
C VAL A 178 7.59 4.79 -10.12
N ILE A 179 8.04 5.33 -9.00
CA ILE A 179 9.42 5.78 -8.80
C ILE A 179 10.14 4.72 -7.96
N TYR A 180 11.04 3.96 -8.56
CA TYR A 180 11.84 2.95 -7.88
C TYR A 180 13.20 3.50 -7.48
N VAL A 181 13.50 3.45 -6.17
CA VAL A 181 14.81 3.83 -5.63
C VAL A 181 15.68 2.59 -5.47
N ASP A 182 16.67 2.45 -6.34
CA ASP A 182 17.66 1.38 -6.32
C ASP A 182 18.77 1.69 -5.31
N VAL A 183 18.82 0.88 -4.25
CA VAL A 183 19.83 0.95 -3.20
C VAL A 183 20.42 -0.44 -3.02
N PRO A 184 21.74 -0.63 -3.19
CA PRO A 184 22.38 -1.93 -3.02
C PRO A 184 22.14 -2.50 -1.62
N VAL A 185 21.90 -3.82 -1.53
CA VAL A 185 21.69 -4.53 -0.24
C VAL A 185 22.75 -4.24 0.82
N PRO A 186 24.07 -4.18 0.51
CA PRO A 186 25.08 -3.85 1.52
C PRO A 186 24.88 -2.45 2.13
N GLU A 187 24.45 -1.49 1.31
CA GLU A 187 24.17 -0.14 1.77
C GLU A 187 22.87 -0.07 2.59
N VAL A 188 21.82 -0.78 2.14
CA VAL A 188 20.58 -0.95 2.91
C VAL A 188 20.87 -1.54 4.29
N GLN A 189 21.68 -2.60 4.35
CA GLN A 189 22.05 -3.24 5.61
C GLN A 189 22.79 -2.27 6.53
N LYS A 190 23.75 -1.49 5.99
CA LYS A 190 24.44 -0.46 6.76
C LYS A 190 23.47 0.58 7.32
N ARG A 191 22.53 1.08 6.51
CA ARG A 191 21.51 2.05 6.94
C ARG A 191 20.60 1.48 8.03
N ILE A 192 20.20 0.21 7.93
CA ILE A 192 19.41 -0.48 8.96
C ILE A 192 20.22 -0.64 10.26
N GLN A 193 21.51 -0.95 10.18
CA GLN A 193 22.35 -1.05 11.39
C GLN A 193 22.52 0.30 12.10
N GLU A 194 22.60 1.40 11.33
CA GLU A 194 22.75 2.76 11.87
C GLU A 194 21.45 3.34 12.42
N LYS A 195 20.33 3.20 11.70
CA LYS A 195 19.05 3.91 11.97
C LYS A 195 17.88 3.01 12.32
N GLY A 196 17.98 1.71 12.06
CA GLY A 196 16.90 0.77 12.29
C GLY A 196 16.70 0.46 13.77
N GLU A 197 15.49 0.05 14.09
CA GLU A 197 15.12 -0.39 15.43
C GLU A 197 15.86 -1.69 15.82
N PRO A 198 16.04 -1.99 17.12
CA PRO A 198 16.79 -3.17 17.57
C PRO A 198 16.35 -4.49 16.93
N TYR A 199 15.05 -4.62 16.63
CA TYR A 199 14.49 -5.80 15.96
C TYR A 199 14.78 -5.79 14.44
N GLU A 200 14.75 -4.65 13.75
CA GLU A 200 15.05 -4.57 12.31
C GLU A 200 16.51 -4.92 12.00
N LYS A 201 17.42 -4.69 12.95
CA LYS A 201 18.84 -5.05 12.81
C LYS A 201 19.08 -6.55 12.67
N LYS A 202 18.10 -7.40 13.02
CA LYS A 202 18.17 -8.86 12.89
C LYS A 202 17.78 -9.38 11.50
N VAL A 203 17.40 -8.49 10.58
CA VAL A 203 17.05 -8.86 9.21
C VAL A 203 18.20 -9.57 8.51
N SER A 204 17.90 -10.72 7.90
CA SER A 204 18.89 -11.46 7.11
C SER A 204 19.25 -10.72 5.82
N PRO A 205 20.54 -10.60 5.45
CA PRO A 205 20.95 -10.08 4.15
C PRO A 205 20.35 -10.86 2.97
N SER A 206 20.16 -12.17 3.13
CA SER A 206 19.52 -13.03 2.11
C SER A 206 18.07 -12.63 1.85
N TYR A 207 17.36 -12.15 2.87
CA TYR A 207 15.99 -11.67 2.76
C TYR A 207 15.95 -10.34 1.99
N LEU A 208 16.83 -9.39 2.32
CA LEU A 208 16.94 -8.12 1.58
C LEU A 208 17.30 -8.32 0.11
N GLN A 209 18.21 -9.25 -0.19
CA GLN A 209 18.54 -9.62 -1.57
C GLN A 209 17.34 -10.26 -2.28
N SER A 210 16.57 -11.10 -1.58
CA SER A 210 15.38 -11.72 -2.16
C SER A 210 14.30 -10.69 -2.51
N ILE A 211 14.19 -9.61 -1.73
CA ILE A 211 13.30 -8.47 -2.01
C ILE A 211 13.79 -7.70 -3.23
N GLU A 212 15.07 -7.32 -3.28
CA GLU A 212 15.65 -6.59 -4.42
C GLU A 212 15.48 -7.38 -5.72
N ASP A 213 15.74 -8.68 -5.67
CA ASP A 213 15.54 -9.60 -6.78
C ASP A 213 14.07 -9.65 -7.25
N ALA A 214 13.11 -9.70 -6.32
CA ALA A 214 11.69 -9.74 -6.63
C ALA A 214 11.20 -8.42 -7.24
N TYR A 215 11.72 -7.28 -6.75
CA TYR A 215 11.47 -5.98 -7.36
C TYR A 215 11.96 -5.94 -8.81
N LYS A 216 13.23 -6.31 -9.04
CA LYS A 216 13.87 -6.22 -10.37
C LYS A 216 13.34 -7.24 -11.38
N LYS A 217 13.05 -8.47 -10.95
CA LYS A 217 12.67 -9.57 -11.85
C LYS A 217 11.17 -9.66 -12.11
N THR A 218 10.34 -9.29 -11.14
CA THR A 218 8.89 -9.51 -11.22
C THR A 218 8.13 -8.19 -11.23
N PHE A 219 8.34 -7.32 -10.24
CA PHE A 219 7.53 -6.11 -10.09
C PHE A 219 7.76 -5.08 -11.20
N LEU A 220 9.01 -4.67 -11.45
CA LEU A 220 9.31 -3.62 -12.44
C LEU A 220 8.86 -4.00 -13.86
N PRO A 221 9.09 -5.24 -14.36
CA PRO A 221 8.57 -5.65 -15.65
C PRO A 221 7.04 -5.62 -15.72
N THR A 222 6.35 -6.21 -14.74
CA THR A 222 4.88 -6.29 -14.75
C THR A 222 4.22 -4.91 -14.67
N ILE A 223 4.74 -4.01 -13.84
CA ILE A 223 4.14 -2.68 -13.67
C ILE A 223 4.47 -1.75 -14.83
N SER A 224 5.57 -1.98 -15.55
CA SER A 224 5.93 -1.20 -16.75
C SER A 224 4.97 -1.37 -17.92
N GLU A 225 4.16 -2.43 -17.92
CA GLU A 225 3.12 -2.67 -18.93
C GLU A 225 1.91 -1.74 -18.73
N SER A 226 1.58 -1.40 -17.48
CA SER A 226 0.39 -0.63 -17.13
C SER A 226 0.68 0.79 -16.63
N CYS A 227 1.92 1.09 -16.25
CA CYS A 227 2.32 2.37 -15.65
C CYS A 227 3.65 2.86 -16.23
N GLU A 228 3.91 4.17 -16.09
CA GLU A 228 5.25 4.69 -16.29
C GLU A 228 6.15 4.38 -15.08
N VAL A 229 7.41 4.07 -15.34
CA VAL A 229 8.38 3.66 -14.32
C VAL A 229 9.65 4.48 -14.45
N LEU A 230 10.03 5.17 -13.38
CA LEU A 230 11.31 5.86 -13.25
C LEU A 230 12.19 5.13 -12.24
N GLN A 231 13.45 4.92 -12.60
CA GLN A 231 14.42 4.23 -11.75
C GLN A 231 15.56 5.19 -11.40
N TYR A 232 15.79 5.37 -10.10
CA TYR A 232 16.85 6.23 -9.59
C TYR A 232 17.78 5.44 -8.68
N THR A 233 19.07 5.75 -8.74
CA THR A 233 20.01 5.32 -7.71
C THR A 233 19.82 6.15 -6.43
N ALA A 234 20.31 5.65 -5.31
CA ALA A 234 20.26 6.35 -4.02
C ALA A 234 20.73 7.81 -4.08
N SER A 235 21.82 8.11 -4.82
CA SER A 235 22.36 9.46 -4.95
C SER A 235 21.53 10.35 -5.88
N ALA A 236 21.03 9.80 -6.99
CA ALA A 236 20.17 10.54 -7.90
C ALA A 236 18.81 10.88 -7.27
N ALA A 237 18.30 9.99 -6.40
CA ALA A 237 17.06 10.19 -5.66
C ALA A 237 17.14 11.32 -4.62
N GLU A 238 18.33 11.80 -4.25
CA GLU A 238 18.46 12.97 -3.36
C GLU A 238 18.15 14.29 -4.10
N ASP A 239 18.36 14.31 -5.41
CA ASP A 239 18.07 15.45 -6.28
C ASP A 239 16.60 15.42 -6.75
N VAL A 240 15.73 15.97 -5.90
CA VAL A 240 14.29 16.02 -6.16
C VAL A 240 13.93 16.90 -7.35
N GLU A 241 14.76 17.90 -7.69
CA GLU A 241 14.49 18.81 -8.82
C GLU A 241 14.59 18.05 -10.13
N LYS A 242 15.65 17.27 -10.29
CA LYS A 242 15.78 16.38 -11.43
C LYS A 242 14.63 15.38 -11.55
N VAL A 243 14.20 14.80 -10.42
CA VAL A 243 13.05 13.86 -10.42
C VAL A 243 11.78 14.56 -10.89
N ILE A 244 11.54 15.80 -10.49
CA ILE A 244 10.36 16.57 -10.93
C ILE A 244 10.45 16.91 -12.41
N GLU A 245 11.62 17.34 -12.90
CA GLU A 245 11.83 17.58 -14.32
C GLU A 245 11.52 16.33 -15.15
N ASP A 246 12.05 15.18 -14.75
CA ASP A 246 11.77 13.90 -15.42
C ASP A 246 10.27 13.56 -15.42
N ILE A 247 9.54 13.90 -14.35
CA ILE A 247 8.07 13.72 -14.25
C ILE A 247 7.32 14.65 -15.22
N GLU A 248 7.76 15.90 -15.37
CA GLU A 248 7.14 16.86 -16.28
C GLU A 248 7.39 16.51 -17.76
N TYR A 249 8.54 15.91 -18.07
CA TYR A 249 8.85 15.43 -19.43
C TYR A 249 8.14 14.12 -19.79
N LEU A 250 7.63 13.38 -18.81
CA LEU A 250 6.93 12.12 -19.05
C LEU A 250 5.57 12.34 -19.70
N LYS A 251 5.30 11.55 -20.74
CA LYS A 251 3.97 11.45 -21.33
C LYS A 251 3.27 10.24 -20.76
N PHE A 252 2.11 10.46 -20.15
CA PHE A 252 1.33 9.43 -19.49
C PHE A 252 0.38 8.75 -20.49
N ASP A 253 0.96 8.01 -21.44
CA ASP A 253 0.21 7.36 -22.53
C ASP A 253 -0.15 5.88 -22.19
N LYS A 254 0.25 5.41 -21.00
CA LYS A 254 0.07 4.02 -20.55
C LYS A 254 -1.00 3.88 -19.48
N GLY A 255 -1.66 2.73 -19.53
CA GLY A 255 -2.57 2.27 -18.48
C GLY A 255 -4.05 2.58 -18.78
N PRO A 256 -4.96 2.01 -17.97
CA PRO A 256 -6.40 2.12 -18.20
C PRO A 256 -6.98 3.49 -17.87
N TRP A 257 -6.16 4.48 -17.46
CA TRP A 257 -6.62 5.80 -17.02
C TRP A 257 -7.26 6.63 -18.12
N GLU A 258 -6.75 6.55 -19.36
CA GLU A 258 -7.31 7.29 -20.50
C GLU A 258 -8.66 6.72 -20.96
N GLU A 259 -8.92 5.44 -20.70
CA GLU A 259 -10.17 4.76 -21.07
C GLU A 259 -11.33 5.05 -20.10
N GLN A 260 -11.05 5.72 -18.97
CA GLN A 260 -12.05 5.99 -17.94
C GLN A 260 -12.96 7.16 -18.31
N ASP A 261 -14.25 7.02 -18.00
CA ASP A 261 -15.24 8.06 -18.17
C ASP A 261 -15.80 8.52 -16.82
N ASP A 262 -16.68 9.53 -16.84
CA ASP A 262 -17.32 10.03 -15.62
C ASP A 262 -18.14 8.95 -14.90
N VAL A 263 -18.62 7.92 -15.59
CA VAL A 263 -19.43 6.84 -15.02
C VAL A 263 -18.53 5.83 -14.31
N SER A 264 -17.42 5.43 -14.93
CA SER A 264 -16.45 4.52 -14.33
C SER A 264 -15.79 5.17 -13.10
N PHE A 265 -15.42 6.45 -13.18
CA PHE A 265 -14.95 7.20 -12.01
C PHE A 265 -16.01 7.36 -10.93
N HIS A 266 -17.29 7.47 -11.30
CA HIS A 266 -18.39 7.48 -10.33
C HIS A 266 -18.47 6.15 -9.57
N HIS A 267 -18.45 5.02 -10.27
CA HIS A 267 -18.47 3.70 -9.65
C HIS A 267 -17.24 3.46 -8.76
N LEU A 268 -16.04 3.81 -9.25
CA LEU A 268 -14.81 3.71 -8.47
C LEU A 268 -14.90 4.57 -7.21
N ARG A 269 -15.39 5.82 -7.32
CA ARG A 269 -15.59 6.72 -6.16
C ARG A 269 -16.58 6.13 -5.15
N LEU A 270 -17.66 5.49 -5.61
CA LEU A 270 -18.64 4.82 -4.76
C LEU A 270 -18.06 3.60 -4.03
N PHE A 271 -17.14 2.87 -4.67
CA PHE A 271 -16.46 1.73 -4.07
C PHE A 271 -15.45 2.18 -3.02
N VAL A 272 -14.54 3.10 -3.36
CA VAL A 272 -13.45 3.53 -2.45
C VAL A 272 -13.96 4.26 -1.20
N GLN A 273 -15.13 4.90 -1.25
CA GLN A 273 -15.75 5.51 -0.07
C GLN A 273 -16.33 4.45 0.90
N ASP A 274 -16.72 3.27 0.41
CA ASP A 274 -17.24 2.19 1.25
C ASP A 274 -16.10 1.30 1.74
N LYS A 275 -15.46 1.72 2.83
CA LYS A 275 -14.31 1.02 3.40
C LYS A 275 -14.62 -0.42 3.81
N ALA A 276 -15.88 -0.73 4.13
CA ALA A 276 -16.30 -2.10 4.42
C ALA A 276 -16.23 -2.96 3.16
N ALA A 277 -16.78 -2.47 2.03
CA ALA A 277 -16.72 -3.17 0.75
C ALA A 277 -15.27 -3.35 0.26
N VAL A 278 -14.41 -2.35 0.46
CA VAL A 278 -12.98 -2.45 0.17
C VAL A 278 -12.33 -3.57 0.98
N MET A 279 -12.60 -3.63 2.29
CA MET A 279 -12.03 -4.66 3.16
C MET A 279 -12.62 -6.05 2.92
N ASP A 280 -13.89 -6.14 2.50
CA ASP A 280 -14.53 -7.40 2.11
C ASP A 280 -13.79 -8.08 0.95
N SER A 281 -13.19 -7.31 0.04
CA SER A 281 -12.36 -7.84 -1.05
C SER A 281 -11.06 -8.52 -0.57
N VAL A 282 -10.59 -8.14 0.63
CA VAL A 282 -9.37 -8.69 1.24
C VAL A 282 -9.68 -9.89 2.13
N SER A 283 -10.90 -9.96 2.69
CA SER A 283 -11.34 -11.04 3.57
C SER A 283 -12.10 -12.14 2.82
N ILE A 284 -11.36 -13.02 2.13
CA ILE A 284 -11.96 -14.17 1.45
C ILE A 284 -12.26 -15.31 2.44
N PRO A 285 -13.37 -16.08 2.26
CA PRO A 285 -13.73 -17.19 3.13
C PRO A 285 -12.91 -18.46 2.81
N ARG A 286 -11.58 -18.34 2.74
CA ARG A 286 -10.65 -19.46 2.51
C ARG A 286 -9.85 -19.74 3.77
N PHE A 287 -10.09 -20.90 4.36
CA PHE A 287 -9.47 -21.28 5.63
C PHE A 287 -8.01 -21.68 5.46
N VAL A 288 -7.12 -20.87 6.04
CA VAL A 288 -5.68 -21.13 6.15
C VAL A 288 -5.29 -21.07 7.63
N PRO A 289 -4.57 -22.07 8.18
CA PRO A 289 -4.29 -22.15 9.62
C PRO A 289 -3.63 -20.91 10.23
N GLU A 290 -2.81 -20.21 9.43
CA GLU A 290 -2.05 -19.04 9.86
C GLU A 290 -2.92 -17.78 10.11
N ILE A 291 -4.10 -17.69 9.50
CA ILE A 291 -5.01 -16.52 9.60
C ILE A 291 -6.38 -16.86 10.19
N THR A 292 -6.78 -18.12 10.19
CA THR A 292 -8.12 -18.54 10.64
C THR A 292 -8.20 -18.48 12.16
N ILE A 293 -9.10 -17.64 12.67
CA ILE A 293 -9.40 -17.54 14.11
C ILE A 293 -10.58 -18.46 14.44
N GLY A 294 -10.47 -19.21 15.53
CA GLY A 294 -11.57 -20.07 15.99
C GLY A 294 -12.77 -19.26 16.48
N GLY A 295 -14.00 -19.74 16.25
CA GLY A 295 -15.22 -19.00 16.59
C GLY A 295 -15.29 -18.57 18.06
N THR A 296 -14.89 -19.43 19.01
CA THR A 296 -14.87 -19.09 20.44
C THR A 296 -13.86 -17.98 20.77
N GLU A 297 -12.69 -17.99 20.10
CA GLU A 297 -11.67 -16.97 20.29
C GLU A 297 -12.14 -15.64 19.71
N TYR A 298 -12.71 -15.66 18.50
CA TYR A 298 -13.31 -14.50 17.87
C TYR A 298 -14.39 -13.86 18.75
N ASP A 299 -15.31 -14.65 19.28
CA ASP A 299 -16.40 -14.17 20.14
C ASP A 299 -15.87 -13.50 21.40
N ARG A 300 -14.86 -14.10 22.06
CA ARG A 300 -14.17 -13.49 23.20
C ARG A 300 -13.55 -12.14 22.85
N ILE A 301 -12.83 -12.05 21.74
CA ILE A 301 -12.16 -10.81 21.32
C ILE A 301 -13.19 -9.73 20.97
N TYR A 302 -14.27 -10.12 20.29
CA TYR A 302 -15.36 -9.22 19.91
C TYR A 302 -16.02 -8.58 21.13
N TYR A 303 -16.35 -9.37 22.16
CA TYR A 303 -16.93 -8.85 23.40
C TYR A 303 -15.94 -8.08 24.28
N GLU A 304 -14.64 -8.36 24.19
CA GLU A 304 -13.63 -7.54 24.88
C GLU A 304 -13.41 -6.18 24.20
N TYR A 305 -13.68 -6.07 22.90
CA TYR A 305 -13.54 -4.84 22.13
C TYR A 305 -14.75 -3.90 22.28
N ARG A 306 -15.94 -4.47 22.45
CA ARG A 306 -17.22 -3.75 22.54
C ARG A 306 -17.49 -3.19 23.93
#